data_AF-A0A7S4FQF2-F1
#
_entry.id   AF-A0A7S4FQF2-F1
#
_cell.length_a   1.000
_cell.length_b   1.000
_cell.length_c   1.000
_cell.angle_alpha   90.00
_cell.angle_beta   90.00
_cell.angle_gamma   90.00
#
_symmetry.space_group_name_H-M   'P 1'
#
loop_
_entity.id
_entity.type
_entity.pdbx_description
1 polymer ?
#
loop_
_entity_poly.entity_id
_entity_poly.type
_entity_poly.pdbx_seq_one_letter_code
_entity_poly.pdbx_strand_id
1 'polypeptide(L)'
;VGAYVQEPHVWANITETCHCIDGARDQVIFHDNDFEIFVDPDGDTHYYYEYEVNALNATWDLCLNRPYSDGGHENSTRVFGAQGWDYQPWSSASPGAPPLKCAVFVDGAVNDPAGPLDRFWTVEVALPLQSLAQNNDATSPPKHGDFWRINFSRVEWHVTVVNGRYQKDPKYPEEDNWVWSPQGQVAMHLPEKWGMLQFSTEAPRGTPAVHNPEWPLRSVAMHVYYAEHAYAANHSGVFTDDVRGLKE
;
A
#
# COMPACT_ATOMS: atom_id res chain seq x y z
N VAL A 1 -3.13 -12.35 3.01
CA VAL A 1 -4.06 -11.54 2.19
C VAL A 1 -4.35 -12.30 0.91
N GLY A 2 -5.59 -12.30 0.44
CA GLY A 2 -5.97 -12.90 -0.83
C GLY A 2 -6.92 -11.97 -1.58
N ALA A 3 -6.73 -11.81 -2.89
CA ALA A 3 -7.54 -10.96 -3.75
C ALA A 3 -7.97 -11.71 -5.02
N TYR A 4 -9.18 -11.40 -5.47
CA TYR A 4 -9.73 -11.83 -6.76
C TYR A 4 -10.00 -10.56 -7.57
N VAL A 5 -9.30 -10.41 -8.70
CA VAL A 5 -9.32 -9.19 -9.51
C VAL A 5 -9.89 -9.53 -10.88
N GLN A 6 -11.07 -9.00 -11.18
CA GLN A 6 -11.70 -9.15 -12.50
C GLN A 6 -11.01 -8.24 -13.49
N GLU A 7 -10.45 -8.82 -14.55
CA GLU A 7 -9.67 -8.10 -15.56
C GLU A 7 -9.82 -8.84 -16.90
N PRO A 8 -10.46 -8.24 -17.92
CA PRO A 8 -10.56 -8.83 -19.25
C PRO A 8 -9.29 -8.68 -20.10
N HIS A 9 -8.38 -7.79 -19.73
CA HIS A 9 -7.15 -7.48 -20.44
C HIS A 9 -5.95 -7.60 -19.50
N VAL A 10 -5.58 -8.83 -19.11
CA VAL A 10 -4.49 -9.01 -18.15
C VAL A 10 -3.17 -8.72 -18.86
N TRP A 11 -2.45 -7.72 -18.35
CA TRP A 11 -1.16 -7.30 -18.88
C TRP A 11 -0.21 -6.92 -17.74
N ALA A 12 1.08 -7.10 -18.01
CA ALA A 12 2.17 -6.70 -17.13
C ALA A 12 3.49 -6.78 -17.91
N ASN A 13 4.26 -5.70 -17.94
CA ASN A 13 5.54 -5.62 -18.63
C ASN A 13 6.74 -5.71 -17.68
N ILE A 14 6.54 -5.43 -16.40
CA ILE A 14 7.58 -5.50 -15.37
C ILE A 14 7.72 -6.97 -14.95
N THR A 15 8.87 -7.56 -15.26
CA THR A 15 9.13 -8.99 -15.03
C THR A 15 10.06 -9.27 -13.85
N GLU A 16 10.74 -8.23 -13.37
CA GLU A 16 11.76 -8.34 -12.32
C GLU A 16 11.18 -7.80 -11.03
N THR A 17 11.38 -8.54 -9.95
CA THR A 17 11.04 -8.07 -8.62
C THR A 17 12.07 -7.02 -8.17
N CYS A 18 11.61 -5.87 -7.71
CA CYS A 18 12.46 -4.79 -7.26
C CYS A 18 13.03 -5.08 -5.86
N HIS A 19 13.96 -6.04 -5.81
CA HIS A 19 14.84 -6.32 -4.68
C HIS A 19 16.33 -6.08 -5.03
N CYS A 20 16.58 -5.45 -6.19
CA CYS A 20 17.89 -5.41 -6.82
C CYS A 20 18.50 -4.01 -6.72
N ILE A 21 19.77 -3.93 -6.31
CA ILE A 21 20.59 -2.72 -6.23
C ILE A 21 20.88 -2.11 -7.64
N ASP A 22 20.33 -2.69 -8.71
CA ASP A 22 20.49 -2.21 -10.08
C ASP A 22 19.39 -1.20 -10.44
N GLY A 23 19.68 0.08 -10.23
CA GLY A 23 18.76 1.17 -10.55
C GLY A 23 18.36 1.29 -12.03
N ALA A 24 18.94 0.49 -12.94
CA ALA A 24 18.46 0.39 -14.33
C ALA A 24 17.28 -0.58 -14.50
N ARG A 25 17.00 -1.43 -13.50
CA ARG A 25 15.93 -2.45 -13.52
C ARG A 25 14.84 -2.21 -12.48
N ASP A 26 15.06 -1.22 -11.61
CA ASP A 26 14.18 -0.91 -10.51
C ASP A 26 12.95 -0.11 -11.00
N GLN A 27 11.93 -0.84 -11.44
CA GLN A 27 10.68 -0.29 -11.97
C GLN A 27 9.62 -0.33 -10.86
N VAL A 28 8.99 0.81 -10.58
CA VAL A 28 7.87 0.86 -9.63
C VAL A 28 6.69 0.08 -10.24
N ILE A 29 6.07 -0.82 -9.48
CA ILE A 29 5.17 -1.85 -10.02
C ILE A 29 3.85 -1.24 -10.52
N PHE A 30 3.38 -0.13 -9.94
CA PHE A 30 2.22 0.63 -10.42
C PHE A 30 2.32 1.11 -11.87
N HIS A 31 3.48 1.02 -12.54
CA HIS A 31 3.56 1.25 -13.97
C HIS A 31 2.93 0.13 -14.81
N ASP A 32 2.69 -1.03 -14.22
CA ASP A 32 1.75 -2.04 -14.69
C ASP A 32 0.42 -1.92 -13.95
N ASN A 33 -0.57 -2.70 -14.39
CA ASN A 33 -1.74 -3.03 -13.59
C ASN A 33 -1.30 -3.92 -12.41
N ASP A 34 -1.55 -3.50 -11.16
CA ASP A 34 -1.13 -4.24 -9.97
C ASP A 34 -2.20 -4.35 -8.86
N PHE A 35 -1.84 -5.00 -7.76
CA PHE A 35 -2.61 -5.02 -6.52
C PHE A 35 -1.69 -4.63 -5.36
N GLU A 36 -2.16 -3.72 -4.52
CA GLU A 36 -1.34 -3.11 -3.48
C GLU A 36 -1.90 -3.43 -2.08
N ILE A 37 -1.02 -3.60 -1.10
CA ILE A 37 -1.33 -3.79 0.31
C ILE A 37 -0.61 -2.73 1.12
N PHE A 38 -1.37 -1.96 1.88
CA PHE A 38 -0.86 -0.91 2.77
C PHE A 38 -1.10 -1.29 4.21
N VAL A 39 -0.09 -1.16 5.08
CA VAL A 39 -0.21 -1.50 6.49
C VAL A 39 0.48 -0.44 7.36
N ASP A 40 -0.25 0.07 8.35
CA ASP A 40 0.30 0.90 9.44
C ASP A 40 0.00 0.17 10.77
N PRO A 41 1.01 -0.56 11.32
CA PRO A 41 0.81 -1.50 12.43
C PRO A 41 0.47 -0.92 13.80
N ASP A 42 0.91 0.29 14.16
CA ASP A 42 0.53 0.93 15.43
C ASP A 42 -0.42 2.13 15.22
N GLY A 43 -0.76 2.42 13.96
CA GLY A 43 -1.78 3.37 13.57
C GLY A 43 -1.36 4.83 13.77
N ASP A 44 -0.06 5.09 13.90
CA ASP A 44 0.51 6.41 14.22
C ASP A 44 0.81 7.27 12.97
N THR A 45 0.46 6.75 11.79
CA THR A 45 0.70 7.32 10.45
C THR A 45 2.17 7.41 10.02
N HIS A 46 3.09 6.83 10.77
CA HIS A 46 4.52 6.80 10.52
C HIS A 46 4.98 5.36 10.33
N TYR A 47 6.17 5.19 9.74
CA TYR A 47 6.79 3.88 9.51
C TYR A 47 5.84 2.80 8.99
N TYR A 48 5.00 3.19 8.04
CA TYR A 48 4.01 2.34 7.42
C TYR A 48 4.56 1.72 6.14
N TYR A 49 3.88 0.69 5.65
CA TYR A 49 4.42 -0.16 4.59
C TYR A 49 3.48 -0.24 3.41
N GLU A 50 4.09 -0.43 2.27
CA GLU A 50 3.44 -0.67 0.99
C GLU A 50 4.06 -1.90 0.35
N TYR A 51 3.22 -2.68 -0.29
CA TYR A 51 3.57 -3.87 -1.04
C TYR A 51 2.74 -3.90 -2.31
N GLU A 52 3.39 -4.00 -3.46
CA GLU A 52 2.77 -4.08 -4.78
C GLU A 52 3.06 -5.44 -5.43
N VAL A 53 2.12 -5.95 -6.23
CA VAL A 53 2.30 -7.13 -7.06
C VAL A 53 1.51 -7.04 -8.37
N ASN A 54 2.17 -7.30 -9.50
CA ASN A 54 1.50 -7.34 -10.81
C ASN A 54 1.06 -8.76 -11.21
N ALA A 55 0.41 -8.87 -12.37
CA ALA A 55 -0.08 -10.14 -12.91
C ALA A 55 1.02 -11.18 -13.24
N LEU A 56 2.29 -10.78 -13.30
CA LEU A 56 3.44 -11.68 -13.48
C LEU A 56 4.07 -12.12 -12.16
N ASN A 57 3.48 -11.75 -11.02
CA ASN A 57 4.04 -11.97 -9.69
C ASN A 57 5.38 -11.25 -9.46
N ALA A 58 5.67 -10.18 -10.22
CA ALA A 58 6.73 -9.24 -9.88
C ALA A 58 6.24 -8.35 -8.75
N THR A 59 7.11 -8.05 -7.79
CA THR A 59 6.74 -7.35 -6.56
C THR A 59 7.64 -6.16 -6.28
N TRP A 60 7.12 -5.25 -5.48
CA TRP A 60 7.86 -4.12 -4.91
C TRP A 60 7.36 -3.87 -3.49
N ASP A 61 8.24 -3.34 -2.65
CA ASP A 61 7.91 -3.04 -1.26
C ASP A 61 8.76 -1.89 -0.70
N LEU A 62 8.16 -1.17 0.24
CA LEU A 62 8.84 -0.10 0.96
C LEU A 62 8.26 0.13 2.34
N CYS A 63 9.05 0.83 3.16
CA CYS A 63 8.61 1.47 4.39
C CYS A 63 8.68 2.99 4.21
N LEU A 64 7.58 3.70 4.46
CA LEU A 64 7.57 5.16 4.46
C LEU A 64 7.63 5.68 5.89
N ASN A 65 8.59 6.56 6.19
CA ASN A 65 8.78 7.04 7.55
C ASN A 65 7.63 7.94 8.06
N ARG A 66 6.92 8.62 7.16
CA ARG A 66 5.74 9.47 7.39
C ARG A 66 5.09 9.84 6.05
N PRO A 67 3.88 10.43 5.99
CA PRO A 67 3.23 10.79 4.74
C PRO A 67 4.07 11.72 3.85
N TYR A 68 3.95 11.58 2.52
CA TYR A 68 4.64 12.47 1.58
C TYR A 68 4.23 13.94 1.74
N SER A 69 2.98 14.21 2.11
CA SER A 69 2.49 15.56 2.45
C SER A 69 3.25 16.21 3.61
N ASP A 70 3.88 15.40 4.47
CA ASP A 70 4.71 15.82 5.60
C ASP A 70 6.22 15.74 5.30
N GLY A 71 6.60 15.65 4.02
CA GLY A 71 8.00 15.49 3.62
C GLY A 71 8.58 14.15 4.07
N GLY A 72 7.77 13.09 4.00
CA GLY A 72 8.21 11.71 4.14
C GLY A 72 9.15 11.26 3.01
N HIS A 73 9.88 10.19 3.27
CA HIS A 73 10.77 9.54 2.32
C HIS A 73 10.68 8.03 2.44
N GLU A 74 10.87 7.39 1.29
CA GLU A 74 10.94 5.95 1.12
C GLU A 74 12.20 5.39 1.80
N ASN A 75 12.02 4.35 2.60
CA ASN A 75 13.06 3.43 3.05
C ASN A 75 12.82 2.07 2.40
N SER A 76 13.65 1.74 1.42
CA SER A 76 13.61 0.50 0.67
C SER A 76 15.01 0.12 0.18
N THR A 77 15.19 -1.14 -0.24
CA THR A 77 16.44 -1.58 -0.87
C THR A 77 16.73 -0.89 -2.21
N ARG A 78 15.70 -0.39 -2.88
CA ARG A 78 15.80 0.50 -4.05
C ARG A 78 16.53 1.80 -3.74
N VAL A 79 16.17 2.47 -2.64
CA VAL A 79 16.72 3.79 -2.27
C VAL A 79 18.03 3.68 -1.51
N PHE A 80 18.15 2.71 -0.59
CA PHE A 80 19.28 2.58 0.33
C PHE A 80 20.14 1.33 0.10
N GLY A 81 19.95 0.61 -1.00
CA GLY A 81 20.67 -0.63 -1.28
C GLY A 81 20.45 -1.67 -0.18
N ALA A 82 21.46 -2.47 0.15
CA ALA A 82 21.35 -3.51 1.18
C ALA A 82 21.02 -3.01 2.62
N GLN A 83 21.08 -1.69 2.86
CA GLN A 83 20.73 -1.06 4.14
C GLN A 83 19.25 -0.65 4.22
N GLY A 84 18.55 -0.68 3.10
CA GLY A 84 17.13 -0.37 3.06
C GLY A 84 16.26 -1.45 3.69
N TRP A 85 15.05 -1.07 4.08
CA TRP A 85 14.02 -2.01 4.49
C TRP A 85 13.57 -2.87 3.29
N ASP A 86 13.32 -4.16 3.54
CA ASP A 86 12.81 -5.10 2.52
C ASP A 86 12.25 -6.35 3.24
N TYR A 87 11.23 -6.98 2.67
CA TYR A 87 10.68 -8.26 3.14
C TYR A 87 11.63 -9.46 3.01
N GLN A 88 12.78 -9.32 2.35
CA GLN A 88 13.75 -10.41 2.19
C GLN A 88 14.46 -10.77 3.52
N PRO A 89 14.79 -12.06 3.77
CA PRO A 89 15.40 -12.50 5.03
C PRO A 89 16.82 -11.98 5.26
N TRP A 90 17.51 -11.60 4.18
CA TRP A 90 18.87 -11.07 4.21
C TRP A 90 18.90 -9.55 4.39
N SER A 91 17.73 -8.88 4.27
CA SER A 91 17.63 -7.47 4.54
C SER A 91 18.03 -7.20 5.98
N SER A 92 18.87 -6.17 6.17
CA SER A 92 19.17 -5.64 7.50
C SER A 92 17.91 -5.17 8.24
N ALA A 93 16.82 -4.97 7.47
CA ALA A 93 15.44 -4.86 7.87
C ALA A 93 15.13 -5.69 9.11
N SER A 94 15.03 -7.01 8.93
CA SER A 94 14.34 -7.89 9.87
C SER A 94 15.07 -9.22 10.11
N PRO A 95 16.16 -9.20 10.92
CA PRO A 95 16.92 -10.41 11.22
C PRO A 95 16.03 -11.50 11.83
N GLY A 96 15.91 -12.62 11.13
CA GLY A 96 15.14 -13.79 11.58
C GLY A 96 13.66 -13.81 11.18
N ALA A 97 13.15 -12.78 10.50
CA ALA A 97 11.81 -12.84 9.92
C ALA A 97 11.78 -13.82 8.73
N PRO A 98 10.70 -14.58 8.53
CA PRO A 98 10.54 -15.39 7.32
C PRO A 98 10.43 -14.48 6.09
N PRO A 99 10.86 -14.93 4.91
CA PRO A 99 10.64 -14.19 3.67
C PRO A 99 9.13 -14.04 3.43
N LEU A 100 8.76 -12.93 2.79
CA LEU A 100 7.46 -12.82 2.14
C LEU A 100 7.25 -13.99 1.17
N LYS A 101 6.02 -14.48 1.11
CA LYS A 101 5.58 -15.41 0.08
C LYS A 101 4.39 -14.82 -0.64
N CYS A 102 4.44 -14.84 -1.96
CA CYS A 102 3.37 -14.38 -2.83
C CYS A 102 3.19 -15.34 -4.01
N ALA A 103 1.97 -15.44 -4.50
CA ALA A 103 1.65 -16.15 -5.72
C ALA A 103 0.53 -15.45 -6.47
N VAL A 104 0.61 -15.51 -7.79
CA VAL A 104 -0.42 -15.05 -8.72
C VAL A 104 -0.91 -16.21 -9.58
N PHE A 105 -2.21 -16.24 -9.84
CA PHE A 105 -2.83 -17.12 -10.82
C PHE A 105 -3.67 -16.28 -11.78
N VAL A 106 -3.60 -16.58 -13.08
CA VAL A 106 -4.34 -15.88 -14.14
C VAL A 106 -5.25 -16.89 -14.85
N ASP A 107 -6.54 -16.61 -14.93
CA ASP A 107 -7.50 -17.38 -15.73
C ASP A 107 -7.55 -16.80 -17.15
N GLY A 108 -6.55 -17.20 -17.95
CA GLY A 108 -6.32 -16.69 -19.29
C GLY A 108 -4.82 -16.61 -19.61
N ALA A 109 -4.39 -15.55 -20.31
CA ALA A 109 -3.00 -15.36 -20.71
C ALA A 109 -2.56 -13.89 -20.58
N VAL A 110 -1.56 -13.65 -19.74
CA VAL A 110 -0.94 -12.33 -19.59
C VAL A 110 -0.34 -11.88 -20.92
N ASN A 111 -0.62 -10.63 -21.32
CA ASN A 111 -0.10 -10.02 -22.54
C ASN A 111 -0.54 -10.70 -23.86
N ASP A 112 -1.72 -11.31 -23.91
CA ASP A 112 -2.29 -11.89 -25.13
C ASP A 112 -3.52 -11.12 -25.67
N PRO A 113 -3.32 -9.96 -26.32
CA PRO A 113 -4.43 -9.18 -26.89
C PRO A 113 -5.09 -9.83 -28.11
N ALA A 114 -4.50 -10.88 -28.69
CA ALA A 114 -5.09 -11.60 -29.83
C ALA A 114 -5.95 -12.79 -29.38
N GLY A 115 -5.78 -13.24 -28.13
CA GLY A 115 -6.54 -14.31 -27.51
C GLY A 115 -7.95 -13.89 -27.09
N PRO A 116 -8.71 -14.84 -26.51
CA PRO A 116 -9.96 -14.53 -25.81
C PRO A 116 -9.70 -13.58 -24.64
N LEU A 117 -10.73 -12.81 -24.25
CA LEU A 117 -10.66 -12.00 -23.04
C LEU A 117 -10.41 -12.88 -21.81
N ASP A 118 -9.55 -12.39 -20.93
CA ASP A 118 -9.30 -12.99 -19.63
C ASP A 118 -10.54 -12.82 -18.74
N ARG A 119 -10.59 -13.55 -17.62
CA ARG A 119 -11.70 -13.44 -16.67
C ARG A 119 -11.29 -12.76 -15.38
N PHE A 120 -10.15 -13.16 -14.85
CA PHE A 120 -9.61 -12.66 -13.61
C PHE A 120 -8.16 -13.09 -13.44
N TRP A 121 -7.51 -12.45 -12.48
CA TRP A 121 -6.31 -12.97 -11.83
C TRP A 121 -6.50 -12.92 -10.32
N THR A 122 -5.75 -13.74 -9.60
CA THR A 122 -5.79 -13.80 -8.13
C THR A 122 -4.42 -13.57 -7.56
N VAL A 123 -4.40 -12.97 -6.38
CA VAL A 123 -3.20 -12.72 -5.59
C VAL A 123 -3.35 -13.43 -4.25
N GLU A 124 -2.31 -14.11 -3.79
CA GLU A 124 -2.21 -14.64 -2.42
C GLU A 124 -0.86 -14.25 -1.82
N VAL A 125 -0.89 -13.57 -0.67
CA VAL A 125 0.31 -12.99 -0.01
C VAL A 125 0.33 -13.37 1.47
N ALA A 126 1.44 -13.95 1.92
CA ALA A 126 1.73 -14.21 3.32
C ALA A 126 2.73 -13.18 3.86
N LEU A 127 2.21 -12.11 4.46
CA LEU A 127 3.00 -11.00 5.02
C LEU A 127 3.77 -11.43 6.29
N PRO A 128 5.10 -11.21 6.35
CA PRO A 128 5.88 -11.38 7.57
C PRO A 128 5.54 -10.29 8.60
N LEU A 129 4.67 -10.59 9.57
CA LEU A 129 4.24 -9.61 10.60
C LEU A 129 5.40 -9.05 11.44
N GLN A 130 6.53 -9.76 11.52
CA GLN A 130 7.73 -9.26 12.21
C GLN A 130 8.41 -8.13 11.44
N SER A 131 8.47 -8.21 10.11
CA SER A 131 9.04 -7.15 9.26
C SER A 131 8.19 -5.89 9.24
N LEU A 132 6.88 -6.03 9.49
CA LEU A 132 5.96 -4.91 9.64
C LEU A 132 6.07 -4.23 11.01
N ALA A 133 6.63 -4.84 12.05
CA ALA A 133 6.71 -4.23 13.38
C ALA A 133 8.03 -3.48 13.61
N GLN A 134 8.57 -2.83 12.58
CA GLN A 134 9.92 -2.27 12.61
C GLN A 134 9.92 -0.76 12.58
N ASN A 135 10.65 -0.14 13.51
CA ASN A 135 10.66 1.31 13.71
C ASN A 135 9.30 1.89 14.12
N ASN A 136 8.38 1.02 14.56
CA ASN A 136 7.09 1.38 15.13
C ASN A 136 6.87 0.61 16.46
N ASP A 137 5.83 0.95 17.20
CA ASP A 137 5.54 0.40 18.53
C ASP A 137 4.59 -0.81 18.49
N ALA A 138 4.35 -1.39 17.31
CA ALA A 138 3.44 -2.52 17.16
C ALA A 138 4.00 -3.79 17.82
N THR A 139 3.12 -4.53 18.50
CA THR A 139 3.47 -5.86 19.01
C THR A 139 3.52 -6.88 17.87
N SER A 140 4.59 -7.68 17.80
CA SER A 140 4.70 -8.80 16.86
C SER A 140 5.11 -10.12 17.54
N PRO A 141 4.33 -11.21 17.38
CA PRO A 141 3.05 -11.26 16.67
C PRO A 141 1.96 -10.44 17.40
N PRO A 142 0.97 -9.87 16.68
CA PRO A 142 -0.15 -9.17 17.30
C PRO A 142 -0.92 -10.06 18.26
N LYS A 143 -1.38 -9.48 19.36
CA LYS A 143 -2.22 -10.13 20.36
C LYS A 143 -3.69 -10.08 19.96
N HIS A 144 -4.49 -10.93 20.61
CA HIS A 144 -5.94 -10.83 20.51
C HIS A 144 -6.42 -9.42 20.89
N GLY A 145 -7.17 -8.77 19.99
CA GLY A 145 -7.70 -7.43 20.20
C GLY A 145 -6.76 -6.29 19.77
N ASP A 146 -5.53 -6.58 19.35
CA ASP A 146 -4.65 -5.56 18.76
C ASP A 146 -5.28 -5.01 17.47
N PHE A 147 -5.02 -3.74 17.19
CA PHE A 147 -5.55 -3.01 16.05
C PHE A 147 -4.43 -2.49 15.18
N TRP A 148 -4.47 -2.82 13.89
CA TRP A 148 -3.61 -2.21 12.86
C TRP A 148 -4.48 -1.43 11.88
N ARG A 149 -3.86 -0.54 11.11
CA ARG A 149 -4.47 0.12 9.96
C ARG A 149 -4.08 -0.64 8.70
N ILE A 150 -5.03 -0.86 7.80
CA ILE A 150 -4.78 -1.59 6.54
C ILE A 150 -5.61 -1.02 5.40
N ASN A 151 -5.06 -0.97 4.20
CA ASN A 151 -5.84 -0.73 2.99
C ASN A 151 -5.36 -1.60 1.84
N PHE A 152 -6.17 -1.67 0.80
CA PHE A 152 -5.85 -2.34 -0.45
C PHE A 152 -6.14 -1.37 -1.58
N SER A 153 -5.26 -1.35 -2.58
CA SER A 153 -5.48 -0.62 -3.84
C SER A 153 -5.39 -1.57 -5.02
N ARG A 154 -6.00 -1.14 -6.12
CA ARG A 154 -5.83 -1.68 -7.46
C ARG A 154 -5.53 -0.49 -8.36
N VAL A 155 -4.32 -0.47 -8.91
CA VAL A 155 -3.95 0.45 -9.98
C VAL A 155 -4.37 -0.12 -11.32
N GLU A 156 -5.04 0.71 -12.11
CA GLU A 156 -5.61 0.35 -13.39
C GLU A 156 -5.27 1.37 -14.46
N TRP A 157 -4.42 0.98 -15.38
CA TRP A 157 -4.18 1.69 -16.62
C TRP A 157 -5.09 1.18 -17.72
N HIS A 158 -5.76 2.12 -18.37
CA HIS A 158 -6.44 1.83 -19.63
C HIS A 158 -5.40 1.47 -20.69
N VAL A 159 -5.61 0.36 -21.38
CA VAL A 159 -4.75 -0.10 -22.46
C VAL A 159 -5.47 -0.18 -23.79
N THR A 160 -4.72 0.02 -24.86
CA THR A 160 -5.11 -0.21 -26.25
C THR A 160 -4.13 -1.16 -26.92
N VAL A 161 -4.55 -1.80 -28.01
CA VAL A 161 -3.71 -2.75 -28.75
C VAL A 161 -2.99 -2.04 -29.87
N VAL A 162 -1.66 -1.98 -29.79
CA VAL A 162 -0.79 -1.40 -30.81
C VAL A 162 0.25 -2.43 -31.22
N ASN A 163 0.26 -2.79 -32.51
CA ASN A 163 1.15 -3.81 -33.08
C ASN A 163 1.08 -5.15 -32.32
N GLY A 164 -0.12 -5.57 -31.92
CA GLY A 164 -0.35 -6.84 -31.22
C GLY A 164 0.12 -6.88 -29.78
N ARG A 165 0.33 -5.72 -29.13
CA ARG A 165 0.67 -5.61 -27.71
C ARG A 165 -0.22 -4.58 -27.02
N TYR A 166 -0.53 -4.84 -25.75
CA TYR A 166 -1.11 -3.82 -24.88
C TYR A 166 -0.13 -2.68 -24.69
N GLN A 167 -0.64 -1.46 -24.83
CA GLN A 167 0.07 -0.22 -24.52
C GLN A 167 -0.91 0.71 -23.81
N LYS A 168 -0.43 1.47 -22.83
CA LYS A 168 -1.25 2.48 -22.14
C LYS A 168 -1.91 3.41 -23.16
N ASP A 169 -3.21 3.61 -23.02
CA ASP A 169 -3.98 4.46 -23.93
C ASP A 169 -3.67 5.94 -23.63
N PRO A 170 -3.06 6.70 -24.55
CA PRO A 170 -2.75 8.11 -24.34
C PRO A 170 -3.98 9.00 -24.06
N LYS A 171 -5.19 8.50 -24.35
CA LYS A 171 -6.45 9.17 -24.00
C LYS A 171 -6.69 9.23 -22.49
N TYR A 172 -6.14 8.28 -21.74
CA TYR A 172 -6.22 8.18 -20.29
C TYR A 172 -4.79 8.23 -19.73
N PRO A 173 -4.24 9.44 -19.56
CA PRO A 173 -2.83 9.62 -19.19
C PRO A 173 -2.54 9.30 -17.71
N GLU A 174 -3.57 9.02 -16.93
CA GLU A 174 -3.53 8.73 -15.50
C GLU A 174 -4.21 7.39 -15.25
N GLU A 175 -3.76 6.71 -14.20
CA GLU A 175 -4.33 5.46 -13.72
C GLU A 175 -5.60 5.67 -12.89
N ASP A 176 -6.55 4.76 -13.04
CA ASP A 176 -7.67 4.63 -12.10
C ASP A 176 -7.20 3.85 -10.87
N ASN A 177 -7.72 4.24 -9.71
CA ASN A 177 -7.40 3.59 -8.44
C ASN A 177 -8.69 3.14 -7.74
N TRP A 178 -8.79 1.84 -7.46
CA TRP A 178 -9.85 1.32 -6.59
C TRP A 178 -9.29 0.94 -5.23
N VAL A 179 -9.91 1.47 -4.18
CA VAL A 179 -9.45 1.28 -2.81
C VAL A 179 -10.53 0.64 -1.96
N TRP A 180 -10.15 -0.22 -1.02
CA TRP A 180 -11.10 -0.85 -0.11
C TRP A 180 -11.68 0.15 0.91
N SER A 181 -10.82 0.88 1.61
CA SER A 181 -11.22 1.96 2.51
C SER A 181 -11.22 3.29 1.75
N PRO A 182 -12.35 4.01 1.69
CA PRO A 182 -12.44 5.27 0.96
C PRO A 182 -11.61 6.37 1.64
N GLN A 183 -10.79 7.07 0.86
CA GLN A 183 -9.90 8.13 1.36
C GLN A 183 -10.42 9.54 1.07
N GLY A 184 -11.33 9.67 0.10
CA GLY A 184 -11.88 10.96 -0.34
C GLY A 184 -10.97 11.76 -1.28
N GLN A 185 -9.76 11.27 -1.55
CA GLN A 185 -8.79 11.85 -2.48
C GLN A 185 -7.93 10.75 -3.10
N VAL A 186 -7.36 11.01 -4.28
CA VAL A 186 -6.42 10.11 -4.96
C VAL A 186 -5.04 10.28 -4.29
N ALA A 187 -4.90 9.71 -3.09
CA ALA A 187 -3.66 9.69 -2.33
C ALA A 187 -3.68 8.52 -1.34
N MET A 188 -3.01 7.41 -1.68
CA MET A 188 -2.90 6.23 -0.81
C MET A 188 -2.09 6.49 0.46
N HIS A 189 -1.15 7.42 0.42
CA HIS A 189 -0.22 7.73 1.52
C HIS A 189 -0.85 8.58 2.65
N LEU A 190 -2.05 8.19 3.10
CA LEU A 190 -2.82 8.74 4.21
C LEU A 190 -3.27 7.63 5.19
N PRO A 191 -2.37 7.07 6.02
CA PRO A 191 -2.67 5.91 6.86
C PRO A 191 -3.87 6.10 7.82
N GLU A 192 -4.13 7.32 8.25
CA GLU A 192 -5.29 7.73 9.04
C GLU A 192 -6.63 7.59 8.28
N LYS A 193 -6.63 7.36 6.96
CA LYS A 193 -7.85 7.11 6.16
C LYS A 193 -8.09 5.63 5.86
N TRP A 194 -7.12 4.78 6.14
CA TRP A 194 -7.21 3.34 5.89
C TRP A 194 -8.26 2.64 6.75
N GLY A 195 -8.51 1.36 6.48
CA GLY A 195 -9.41 0.56 7.30
C GLY A 195 -8.77 0.16 8.64
N MET A 196 -9.56 -0.46 9.50
CA MET A 196 -9.09 -0.99 10.78
C MET A 196 -9.09 -2.53 10.73
N LEU A 197 -7.96 -3.14 11.09
CA LEU A 197 -7.76 -4.58 11.21
C LEU A 197 -7.68 -4.96 12.69
N GLN A 198 -8.62 -5.77 13.17
CA GLN A 198 -8.60 -6.31 14.53
C GLN A 198 -8.08 -7.75 14.53
N PHE A 199 -7.02 -8.02 15.28
CA PHE A 199 -6.45 -9.36 15.41
C PHE A 199 -7.24 -10.22 16.40
N SER A 200 -7.31 -11.51 16.13
CA SER A 200 -8.07 -12.47 16.92
C SER A 200 -7.38 -13.83 16.94
N THR A 201 -7.35 -14.45 18.11
CA THR A 201 -6.97 -15.86 18.31
C THR A 201 -8.11 -16.83 18.04
N GLU A 202 -9.35 -16.35 17.99
CA GLU A 202 -10.52 -17.16 17.69
C GLU A 202 -10.61 -17.48 16.20
N ALA A 203 -11.33 -18.55 15.87
CA ALA A 203 -11.64 -18.90 14.49
C ALA A 203 -12.32 -17.73 13.74
N PRO A 204 -12.24 -17.69 12.40
CA PRO A 204 -12.92 -16.66 11.61
C PRO A 204 -14.39 -16.49 12.02
N ARG A 205 -14.82 -15.24 12.20
CA ARG A 205 -16.16 -14.85 12.71
C ARG A 205 -16.43 -15.18 14.20
N GLY A 206 -15.43 -15.63 14.95
CA GLY A 206 -15.53 -15.91 16.38
C GLY A 206 -15.38 -14.69 17.29
N THR A 207 -14.74 -13.62 16.81
CA THR A 207 -14.55 -12.37 17.56
C THR A 207 -15.43 -11.27 16.96
N PRO A 208 -16.33 -10.65 17.74
CA PRO A 208 -17.06 -9.47 17.31
C PRO A 208 -16.11 -8.31 17.01
N ALA A 209 -16.36 -7.60 15.91
CA ALA A 209 -15.64 -6.36 15.64
C ALA A 209 -15.99 -5.33 16.71
N VAL A 210 -14.98 -4.71 17.32
CA VAL A 210 -15.16 -3.62 18.29
C VAL A 210 -14.50 -2.35 17.79
N HIS A 211 -14.96 -1.20 18.28
CA HIS A 211 -14.31 0.07 17.97
C HIS A 211 -12.96 0.16 18.69
N ASN A 212 -11.93 0.60 17.96
CA ASN A 212 -10.67 0.97 18.59
C ASN A 212 -10.93 2.16 19.55
N PRO A 213 -10.66 2.00 20.87
CA PRO A 213 -10.99 3.01 21.87
C PRO A 213 -10.18 4.31 21.73
N GLU A 214 -9.01 4.26 21.09
CA GLU A 214 -8.17 5.45 20.84
C GLU A 214 -8.61 6.22 19.60
N TRP A 215 -9.33 5.56 18.69
CA TRP A 215 -9.66 6.12 17.38
C TRP A 215 -10.43 7.44 17.43
N PRO A 216 -11.41 7.66 18.34
CA PRO A 216 -12.08 8.95 18.44
C PRO A 216 -11.12 10.11 18.74
N LEU A 217 -10.15 9.91 19.64
CA LEU A 217 -9.17 10.94 19.98
C LEU A 217 -8.19 11.18 18.82
N ARG A 218 -7.66 10.10 18.21
CA ARG A 218 -6.79 10.20 17.03
C ARG A 218 -7.49 10.90 15.86
N SER A 219 -8.76 10.58 15.63
CA SER A 219 -9.57 11.24 14.60
C SER A 219 -9.69 12.74 14.85
N VAL A 220 -9.98 13.18 16.07
CA VAL A 220 -10.06 14.61 16.40
C VAL A 220 -8.70 15.28 16.23
N ALA A 221 -7.61 14.65 16.68
CA ALA A 221 -6.26 15.17 16.49
C ALA A 221 -5.92 15.37 15.00
N MET A 222 -6.29 14.42 14.14
CA MET A 222 -6.10 14.54 12.69
C MET A 222 -6.92 15.68 12.08
N HIS A 223 -8.18 15.89 12.52
CA HIS A 223 -8.96 17.03 12.05
C HIS A 223 -8.32 18.37 12.43
N VAL A 224 -7.79 18.48 13.65
CA VAL A 224 -7.05 19.69 14.08
C VAL A 224 -5.79 19.86 13.24
N TYR A 225 -5.01 18.80 13.04
CA TYR A 225 -3.81 18.82 12.18
C TYR A 225 -4.14 19.36 10.77
N TYR A 226 -5.19 18.86 10.12
CA TYR A 226 -5.55 19.33 8.78
C TYR A 226 -6.03 20.78 8.78
N ALA A 227 -6.82 21.17 9.77
CA ALA A 227 -7.30 22.54 9.89
C ALA A 227 -6.15 23.54 10.13
N GLU A 228 -5.16 23.16 10.94
CA GLU A 228 -3.94 23.93 11.14
C GLU A 228 -3.13 24.07 9.84
N HIS A 229 -2.96 23.00 9.08
CA HIS A 229 -2.25 23.06 7.79
C HIS A 229 -3.00 23.92 6.76
N ALA A 230 -4.33 23.83 6.72
CA ALA A 230 -5.16 24.69 5.87
C ALA A 230 -5.07 26.16 6.31
N TYR A 231 -5.07 26.43 7.62
CA TYR A 231 -4.86 27.77 8.15
C TYR A 231 -3.49 28.31 7.77
N ALA A 232 -2.42 27.55 8.01
CA ALA A 232 -1.05 27.94 7.70
C ALA A 232 -0.85 28.23 6.21
N ALA A 233 -1.45 27.46 5.31
CA ALA A 233 -1.43 27.69 3.86
C ALA A 233 -1.97 29.09 3.49
N ASN A 234 -2.97 29.59 4.23
CA ASN A 234 -3.57 30.91 4.04
C ASN A 234 -2.88 32.03 4.84
N HIS A 235 -1.96 31.69 5.76
CA HIS A 235 -1.33 32.62 6.69
C HIS A 235 0.21 32.53 6.66
N SER A 236 0.79 32.35 5.47
CA SER A 236 2.24 32.37 5.26
C SER A 236 3.01 31.33 6.11
N GLY A 237 2.41 30.15 6.30
CA GLY A 237 3.00 29.03 7.04
C GLY A 237 2.87 29.13 8.57
N VAL A 238 2.10 30.08 9.09
CA VAL A 238 1.92 30.26 10.54
C VAL A 238 0.71 29.48 11.03
N PHE A 239 0.92 28.62 12.03
CA PHE A 239 -0.13 27.92 12.79
C PHE A 239 -0.78 28.81 13.84
N THR A 240 -1.97 28.44 14.33
CA THR A 240 -2.69 29.20 15.36
C THR A 240 -2.82 28.42 16.67
N ASP A 241 -3.04 29.14 17.77
CA ASP A 241 -3.44 28.57 19.06
C ASP A 241 -4.93 28.81 19.37
N ASP A 242 -5.65 29.50 18.46
CA ASP A 242 -7.09 29.72 18.56
C ASP A 242 -7.86 28.73 17.69
N VAL A 243 -8.41 27.70 18.34
CA VAL A 243 -9.29 26.70 17.70
C VAL A 243 -10.49 27.33 16.98
N ARG A 244 -10.92 28.55 17.35
CA ARG A 244 -12.02 29.24 16.66
C ARG A 244 -11.57 29.86 15.34
N GLY A 245 -10.26 30.05 15.15
CA GLY A 245 -9.63 30.45 13.89
C GLY A 245 -9.53 29.32 12.88
N LEU A 246 -9.64 28.06 13.32
CA LEU A 246 -9.60 26.85 12.47
C LEU A 246 -10.91 26.54 11.75
N LYS A 247 -11.72 27.56 11.42
CA LYS A 247 -12.98 27.35 10.72
C LYS A 247 -12.76 27.18 9.22
N GLU A 248 -13.39 26.13 8.70
CA GLU A 248 -13.43 25.64 7.31
C GLU A 248 -13.14 26.67 6.21
#